data_AF-A0A9P4R529-F1
#
_entry.id   AF-A0A9P4R529-F1
#
_cell.length_a   1.000
_cell.length_b   1.000
_cell.length_c   1.000
_cell.angle_alpha   90.00
_cell.angle_beta   90.00
_cell.angle_gamma   90.00
#
_symmetry.space_group_name_H-M   'P 1'
#
loop_
_entity.id
_entity.type
_entity.pdbx_description
1 polymer ?
#
loop_
_entity_poly.entity_id
_entity_poly.type
_entity_poly.pdbx_seq_one_letter_code
_entity_poly.pdbx_strand_id
1 'polypeptide(L)'
;AEFLERNPAISFIVLKMYDCGHYHDKQLGRDDFQNVVMPEGVAKTLVSFKAHLMFLPVDGPEAESTFERILIVSRELQGTMRAVQARYPQYFPDTQTPDRMDTPYLGLYHARKLIKDHVLWPGSGFNEVERAHTAGLLGYVQTSRAEEYREAESQFAEGMVSKRHFSKLFAPNDVVVRSTPEGPMGYVISEFPQIHDVAIRFNCWSWEFNGKFYKKSNPFTVHWPSDGSEDTITIASLSLYPLHFDKEGLKARLHDRGQQLWACRKQRLVECDSPTKSAEFRAV
;
A
#
# COMPACT_ATOMS: atom_id res chain seq x y z
N ALA A 1 27.84 9.39 6.69
CA ALA A 1 27.86 10.87 6.59
C ALA A 1 28.83 11.31 5.50
N GLU A 2 30.11 10.92 5.59
CA GLU A 2 31.18 11.32 4.65
C GLU A 2 30.89 11.07 3.15
N PHE A 3 30.24 9.95 2.79
CA PHE A 3 29.87 9.70 1.39
C PHE A 3 28.84 10.69 0.85
N LEU A 4 27.84 11.07 1.66
CA LEU A 4 26.80 12.01 1.26
C LEU A 4 27.35 13.44 1.18
N GLU A 5 28.24 13.82 2.09
CA GLU A 5 28.92 15.12 2.06
C GLU A 5 29.76 15.31 0.79
N ARG A 6 30.33 14.23 0.26
CA ARG A 6 31.09 14.25 -1.00
C ARG A 6 30.23 14.18 -2.26
N ASN A 7 28.93 13.87 -2.13
CA ASN A 7 28.04 13.67 -3.27
C ASN A 7 26.72 14.45 -3.10
N PRO A 8 26.76 15.80 -3.13
CA PRO A 8 25.59 16.64 -2.87
C PRO A 8 24.48 16.50 -3.94
N ALA A 9 24.80 15.95 -5.11
CA ALA A 9 23.81 15.68 -6.16
C ALA A 9 22.88 14.48 -5.84
N ILE A 10 23.22 13.65 -4.84
CA ILE A 10 22.40 12.50 -4.46
C ILE A 10 21.11 12.99 -3.79
N SER A 11 19.98 12.63 -4.39
CA SER A 11 18.65 13.06 -3.92
C SER A 11 18.11 12.13 -2.83
N PHE A 12 18.25 10.82 -3.07
CA PHE A 12 17.79 9.75 -2.20
C PHE A 12 18.68 8.51 -2.39
N ILE A 13 18.64 7.62 -1.41
CA ILE A 13 19.29 6.30 -1.43
C ILE A 13 18.20 5.24 -1.42
N VAL A 14 18.38 4.20 -2.23
CA VAL A 14 17.55 3.00 -2.19
C VAL A 14 18.32 1.91 -1.45
N LEU A 15 17.79 1.46 -0.34
CA LEU A 15 18.30 0.31 0.41
C LEU A 15 17.49 -0.91 0.03
N LYS A 16 18.15 -1.94 -0.51
CA LYS A 16 17.57 -3.24 -0.79
C LYS A 16 18.16 -4.28 0.14
N MET A 17 17.31 -5.12 0.71
CA MET A 17 17.70 -6.31 1.45
C MET A 17 17.40 -7.55 0.62
N TYR A 18 18.29 -8.52 0.73
CA TYR A 18 18.21 -9.80 0.03
C TYR A 18 18.37 -10.92 1.05
N ASP A 19 17.65 -12.01 0.82
CA ASP A 19 17.85 -13.25 1.58
C ASP A 19 18.73 -14.19 0.74
N CYS A 20 20.04 -14.16 1.02
CA CYS A 20 21.00 -14.99 0.29
C CYS A 20 20.76 -16.49 0.52
N GLY A 21 20.25 -16.87 1.71
CA GLY A 21 19.94 -18.27 2.00
C GLY A 21 18.79 -18.77 1.13
N HIS A 22 17.69 -18.00 1.08
CA HIS A 22 16.57 -18.29 0.20
C HIS A 22 16.99 -18.30 -1.28
N TYR A 23 17.79 -17.32 -1.71
CA TYR A 23 18.30 -17.24 -3.08
C TYR A 23 19.07 -18.50 -3.48
N HIS A 24 20.05 -18.92 -2.68
CA HIS A 24 20.84 -20.13 -2.95
C HIS A 24 20.01 -21.42 -2.86
N ASP A 25 19.07 -21.51 -1.92
CA ASP A 25 18.35 -22.75 -1.64
C ASP A 25 17.14 -22.97 -2.54
N LYS A 26 16.51 -21.89 -3.01
CA LYS A 26 15.23 -21.94 -3.73
C LYS A 26 15.28 -21.41 -5.16
N GLN A 27 16.14 -20.44 -5.44
CA GLN A 27 16.19 -19.79 -6.76
C GLN A 27 17.33 -20.28 -7.63
N LEU A 28 18.49 -20.55 -7.04
CA LEU A 28 19.71 -20.86 -7.77
C LEU A 28 20.11 -22.34 -7.74
N GLY A 29 19.57 -23.13 -6.80
CA GLY A 29 19.89 -24.55 -6.65
C GLY A 29 21.33 -24.78 -6.19
N ARG A 30 21.54 -25.30 -4.96
CA ARG A 30 22.90 -25.56 -4.44
C ARG A 30 23.72 -26.53 -5.32
N ASP A 31 23.03 -27.39 -6.07
CA ASP A 31 23.64 -28.42 -6.91
C ASP A 31 24.19 -27.87 -8.25
N ASP A 32 23.87 -26.62 -8.60
CA ASP A 32 24.34 -25.99 -9.84
C ASP A 32 25.79 -25.50 -9.72
N PHE A 33 26.32 -25.43 -8.50
CA PHE A 33 27.72 -25.10 -8.25
C PHE A 33 28.65 -26.26 -8.61
N GLN A 34 29.63 -25.98 -9.47
CA GLN A 34 30.64 -26.95 -9.88
C GLN A 34 31.96 -26.71 -9.14
N ASN A 35 32.64 -27.80 -8.78
CA ASN A 35 33.97 -27.72 -8.18
C ASN A 35 35.00 -27.28 -9.23
N VAL A 36 35.89 -26.36 -8.84
CA VAL A 36 37.03 -26.03 -9.67
C VAL A 36 38.05 -27.16 -9.62
N VAL A 37 38.48 -27.66 -10.78
CA VAL A 37 39.55 -28.65 -10.87
C VAL A 37 40.88 -27.96 -10.55
N MET A 38 41.53 -28.37 -9.45
CA MET A 38 42.77 -27.76 -8.97
C MET A 38 43.97 -28.71 -9.11
N PRO A 39 45.19 -28.17 -9.30
CA PRO A 39 46.41 -28.94 -9.17
C PRO A 39 46.51 -29.62 -7.79
N GLU A 40 47.05 -30.84 -7.75
CA GLU A 40 47.00 -31.71 -6.57
C GLU A 40 47.60 -31.08 -5.30
N GLY A 41 48.65 -30.27 -5.45
CA GLY A 41 49.27 -29.54 -4.33
C GLY A 41 48.35 -28.47 -3.73
N VAL A 42 47.60 -27.74 -4.56
CA VAL A 42 46.67 -26.69 -4.12
C VAL A 42 45.42 -27.32 -3.49
N ALA A 43 44.91 -28.41 -4.07
CA ALA A 43 43.78 -29.15 -3.53
C ALA A 43 44.07 -29.68 -2.11
N LYS A 44 45.26 -30.27 -1.89
CA LYS A 44 45.68 -30.75 -0.56
C LYS A 44 45.72 -29.62 0.48
N THR A 45 46.21 -28.44 0.10
CA THR A 45 46.22 -27.26 0.98
C THR A 45 44.81 -26.75 1.28
N LEU A 46 43.91 -26.67 0.30
CA LEU A 46 42.54 -26.18 0.52
C LEU A 46 41.73 -27.12 1.43
N VAL A 47 41.91 -28.44 1.27
CA VAL A 47 41.28 -29.45 2.14
C VAL A 47 41.72 -29.28 3.59
N SER A 48 42.99 -28.96 3.87
CA SER A 48 43.45 -28.74 5.25
C SER A 48 42.80 -27.50 5.90
N PHE A 49 42.33 -26.54 5.10
CA PHE A 49 41.55 -25.38 5.56
C PHE A 49 40.04 -25.57 5.50
N LYS A 50 39.54 -26.76 5.11
CA LYS A 50 38.11 -27.01 4.81
C LYS A 50 37.52 -25.99 3.83
N ALA A 51 38.35 -25.46 2.93
CA ALA A 51 37.92 -24.51 1.91
C ALA A 51 37.45 -25.30 0.68
N HIS A 52 36.32 -24.91 0.10
CA HIS A 52 35.80 -25.46 -1.15
C HIS A 52 35.68 -24.33 -2.15
N LEU A 53 36.28 -24.54 -3.32
CA LEU A 53 36.30 -23.55 -4.39
C LEU A 53 35.35 -24.03 -5.48
N MET A 54 34.18 -23.41 -5.51
CA MET A 54 33.10 -23.74 -6.43
C MET A 54 32.76 -22.50 -7.26
N PHE A 55 32.25 -22.72 -8.46
CA PHE A 55 31.78 -21.66 -9.34
C PHE A 55 30.44 -22.06 -9.95
N LEU A 56 29.69 -21.05 -10.36
CA LEU A 56 28.46 -21.24 -11.11
C LEU A 56 28.80 -21.13 -12.61
N PRO A 57 28.55 -22.16 -13.44
CA PRO A 57 28.90 -22.11 -14.86
C PRO A 57 28.05 -21.13 -15.66
N VAL A 58 26.82 -20.88 -15.21
CA VAL A 58 25.85 -19.98 -15.82
C VAL A 58 25.31 -19.09 -14.72
N ASP A 59 25.31 -17.77 -14.93
CA ASP A 59 24.76 -16.83 -13.96
C ASP A 59 23.30 -17.18 -13.63
N GLY A 60 22.99 -17.19 -12.33
CA GLY A 60 21.62 -17.44 -11.87
C GLY A 60 20.69 -16.25 -12.14
N PRO A 61 19.38 -16.42 -11.89
CA PRO A 61 18.41 -15.33 -12.03
C PRO A 61 18.77 -14.17 -11.09
N GLU A 62 18.35 -12.95 -11.43
CA GLU A 62 18.54 -11.79 -10.54
C GLU A 62 17.83 -12.04 -9.20
N ALA A 63 18.53 -11.78 -8.10
CA ALA A 63 17.97 -11.98 -6.77
C ALA A 63 16.78 -11.04 -6.54
N GLU A 64 15.66 -11.59 -6.06
CA GLU A 64 14.53 -10.77 -5.62
C GLU A 64 14.81 -10.15 -4.25
N SER A 65 14.56 -8.84 -4.13
CA SER A 65 14.71 -8.16 -2.85
C SER A 65 13.54 -8.47 -1.93
N THR A 66 13.83 -8.87 -0.70
CA THR A 66 12.81 -9.15 0.33
C THR A 66 12.26 -7.88 0.95
N PHE A 67 13.01 -6.78 0.89
CA PHE A 67 12.63 -5.49 1.43
C PHE A 67 13.37 -4.36 0.72
N GLU A 68 12.66 -3.29 0.36
CA GLU A 68 13.27 -2.08 -0.18
C GLU A 68 12.77 -0.83 0.55
N ARG A 69 13.70 0.09 0.83
CA ARG A 69 13.44 1.37 1.50
C ARG A 69 14.11 2.50 0.76
N ILE A 70 13.37 3.59 0.55
CA ILE A 70 13.92 4.85 0.06
C ILE A 70 14.23 5.74 1.27
N LEU A 71 15.43 6.31 1.29
CA LEU A 71 15.88 7.32 2.24
C LEU A 71 16.14 8.62 1.48
N ILE A 72 15.39 9.68 1.78
CA ILE A 72 15.57 10.99 1.17
C ILE A 72 16.67 11.74 1.92
N VAL A 73 17.71 12.15 1.20
CA VAL A 73 18.92 12.76 1.78
C VAL A 73 19.12 14.22 1.35
N SER A 74 18.61 14.61 0.17
CA SER A 74 18.62 16.01 -0.28
C SER A 74 17.66 16.86 0.55
N ARG A 75 18.12 18.02 1.01
CA ARG A 75 17.31 18.96 1.80
C ARG A 75 16.15 19.53 1.00
N GLU A 76 16.37 19.75 -0.29
CA GLU A 76 15.41 20.24 -1.26
C GLU A 76 14.27 19.24 -1.44
N LEU A 77 14.61 17.95 -1.60
CA LEU A 77 13.61 16.89 -1.70
C LEU A 77 12.85 16.68 -0.38
N GLN A 78 13.53 16.74 0.77
CA GLN A 78 12.88 16.69 2.08
C GLN A 78 11.89 17.85 2.27
N GLY A 79 12.30 19.08 1.94
CA GLY A 79 11.45 20.26 1.99
C GLY A 79 10.22 20.12 1.08
N THR A 80 10.44 19.61 -0.13
CA THR A 80 9.35 19.35 -1.09
C THR A 80 8.38 18.29 -0.57
N MET A 81 8.87 17.16 -0.05
CA MET A 81 8.02 16.11 0.49
C MET A 81 7.25 16.55 1.75
N ARG A 82 7.83 17.42 2.58
CA ARG A 82 7.12 18.05 3.71
C ARG A 82 6.00 18.97 3.24
N ALA A 83 6.23 19.74 2.18
CA ALA A 83 5.18 20.58 1.57
C ALA A 83 4.05 19.73 0.97
N VAL A 84 4.40 18.61 0.32
CA VAL A 84 3.42 17.63 -0.19
C VAL A 84 2.64 17.00 0.97
N GLN A 85 3.32 16.59 2.03
CA GLN A 85 2.69 16.05 3.25
C GLN A 85 1.73 17.05 3.89
N ALA A 86 2.12 18.31 4.04
CA ALA A 86 1.25 19.35 4.62
C ALA A 86 -0.03 19.57 3.79
N ARG A 87 0.05 19.40 2.46
CA ARG A 87 -1.09 19.56 1.56
C ARG A 87 -1.94 18.29 1.42
N TYR A 88 -1.31 17.12 1.53
CA TYR A 88 -1.94 15.81 1.37
C TYR A 88 -1.60 14.87 2.54
N PRO A 89 -1.95 15.25 3.78
CA PRO A 89 -1.56 14.48 4.97
C PRO A 89 -2.14 13.06 4.97
N GLN A 90 -3.23 12.83 4.22
CA GLN A 90 -3.81 11.50 4.08
C GLN A 90 -2.87 10.49 3.38
N TYR A 91 -2.03 10.92 2.44
CA TYR A 91 -1.12 10.02 1.72
C TYR A 91 0.27 9.95 2.36
N PHE A 92 0.56 10.86 3.29
CA PHE A 92 1.84 10.97 3.97
C PHE A 92 1.57 11.33 5.43
N PRO A 93 1.07 10.40 6.25
CA PRO A 93 0.70 10.71 7.63
C PRO A 93 1.95 11.12 8.44
N ASP A 94 1.79 12.03 9.41
CA ASP A 94 2.89 12.55 10.24
C ASP A 94 3.63 11.45 11.03
N THR A 95 2.99 10.30 11.20
CA THR A 95 3.58 9.10 11.81
C THR A 95 4.67 8.46 10.96
N GLN A 96 4.70 8.75 9.65
CA GLN A 96 5.78 8.39 8.75
C GLN A 96 6.69 9.59 8.52
N THR A 97 7.97 9.43 8.81
CA THR A 97 8.96 10.45 8.45
C THR A 97 8.95 10.63 6.94
N PRO A 98 8.71 11.84 6.40
CA PRO A 98 8.65 12.09 4.95
C PRO A 98 9.97 11.73 4.26
N ASP A 99 11.04 11.67 5.04
CA ASP A 99 12.39 11.37 4.60
C ASP A 99 12.63 9.86 4.40
N ARG A 100 11.62 9.00 4.66
CA ARG A 100 11.73 7.53 4.57
C ARG A 100 10.46 6.93 4.02
N MET A 101 10.59 6.01 3.07
CA MET A 101 9.46 5.31 2.48
C MET A 101 9.78 3.83 2.33
N ASP A 102 8.84 2.98 2.72
CA ASP A 102 8.97 1.52 2.68
C ASP A 102 8.11 0.94 1.56
N THR A 103 8.58 -0.14 0.91
CA THR A 103 7.78 -0.88 -0.05
C THR A 103 6.47 -1.37 0.58
N PRO A 104 5.34 -1.31 -0.14
CA PRO A 104 5.20 -1.06 -1.58
C PRO A 104 5.02 0.43 -1.97
N TYR A 105 5.47 1.37 -1.14
CA TYR A 105 5.37 2.82 -1.37
C TYR A 105 3.93 3.31 -1.57
N LEU A 106 2.98 2.82 -0.75
CA LEU A 106 1.54 3.11 -0.93
C LEU A 106 1.24 4.61 -1.08
N GLY A 107 1.89 5.46 -0.28
CA GLY A 107 1.77 6.92 -0.40
C GLY A 107 2.12 7.43 -1.80
N LEU A 108 3.28 7.03 -2.34
CA LEU A 108 3.69 7.40 -3.69
C LEU A 108 2.82 6.74 -4.75
N TYR A 109 2.42 5.48 -4.57
CA TYR A 109 1.48 4.81 -5.48
C TYR A 109 0.21 5.66 -5.61
N HIS A 110 -0.53 5.93 -4.54
CA HIS A 110 -1.79 6.67 -4.64
C HIS A 110 -1.61 8.16 -4.99
N ALA A 111 -0.52 8.80 -4.55
CA ALA A 111 -0.29 10.23 -4.79
C ALA A 111 0.48 10.56 -6.08
N ARG A 112 0.94 9.58 -6.87
CA ARG A 112 1.82 9.81 -8.04
C ARG A 112 1.30 10.86 -9.02
N LYS A 113 0.00 10.82 -9.34
CA LYS A 113 -0.64 11.79 -10.24
C LYS A 113 -0.70 13.17 -9.61
N LEU A 114 -1.09 13.25 -8.33
CA LEU A 114 -1.16 14.50 -7.58
C LEU A 114 0.21 15.19 -7.51
N ILE A 115 1.27 14.45 -7.20
CA ILE A 115 2.64 15.01 -7.12
C ILE A 115 3.08 15.51 -8.51
N LYS A 116 2.78 14.78 -9.58
CA LYS A 116 3.05 15.23 -10.95
C LYS A 116 2.35 16.55 -11.26
N ASP A 117 1.07 16.67 -10.91
CA ASP A 117 0.26 17.84 -11.23
C ASP A 117 0.57 19.05 -10.34
N HIS A 118 1.01 18.85 -9.10
CA HIS A 118 1.22 19.93 -8.13
C HIS A 118 2.67 20.35 -7.95
N VAL A 119 3.62 19.42 -8.11
CA VAL A 119 5.04 19.69 -7.93
C VAL A 119 5.72 19.86 -9.28
N LEU A 120 5.53 18.93 -10.20
CA LEU A 120 6.27 18.91 -11.48
C LEU A 120 5.69 19.86 -12.54
N TRP A 121 4.49 20.40 -12.33
CA TRP A 121 3.86 21.34 -13.26
C TRP A 121 4.65 22.66 -13.41
N PRO A 122 4.86 23.17 -14.64
CA PRO A 122 5.47 24.48 -14.86
C PRO A 122 4.60 25.60 -14.28
N GLY A 123 5.10 26.29 -13.24
CA GLY A 123 4.34 27.28 -12.48
C GLY A 123 3.86 26.78 -11.11
N SER A 124 4.23 25.56 -10.73
CA SER A 124 4.24 25.17 -9.32
C SER A 124 5.13 26.14 -8.51
N GLY A 125 4.77 26.40 -7.25
CA GLY A 125 5.56 27.28 -6.36
C GLY A 125 6.94 26.73 -5.98
N PHE A 126 7.34 25.59 -6.55
CA PHE A 126 8.63 24.95 -6.33
C PHE A 126 9.67 25.49 -7.32
N ASN A 127 10.94 25.47 -6.94
CA ASN A 127 12.04 25.86 -7.82
C ASN A 127 12.47 24.70 -8.75
N GLU A 128 13.42 24.96 -9.65
CA GLU A 128 13.88 23.97 -10.62
C GLU A 128 14.58 22.76 -9.97
N VAL A 129 15.35 22.99 -8.91
CA VAL A 129 16.09 21.95 -8.19
C VAL A 129 15.12 21.02 -7.45
N GLU A 130 14.12 21.57 -6.75
CA GLU A 130 13.05 20.81 -6.09
C GLU A 130 12.26 19.94 -7.08
N ARG A 131 11.92 20.50 -8.25
CA ARG A 131 11.28 19.77 -9.34
C ARG A 131 12.16 18.65 -9.87
N ALA A 132 13.44 18.92 -10.10
CA ALA A 132 14.39 17.93 -10.61
C ALA A 132 14.56 16.75 -9.65
N HIS A 133 14.73 17.02 -8.35
CA HIS A 133 14.82 15.97 -7.33
C HIS A 133 13.53 15.14 -7.22
N THR A 134 12.38 15.80 -7.26
CA THR A 134 11.07 15.11 -7.21
C THR A 134 10.83 14.28 -8.47
N ALA A 135 11.22 14.79 -9.64
CA ALA A 135 11.16 14.06 -10.89
C ALA A 135 12.08 12.83 -10.87
N GLY A 136 13.28 12.95 -10.29
CA GLY A 136 14.18 11.81 -10.08
C GLY A 136 13.57 10.73 -9.19
N LEU A 137 12.95 11.11 -8.07
CA LEU A 137 12.28 10.17 -7.17
C LEU A 137 11.09 9.47 -7.85
N LEU A 138 10.19 10.24 -8.45
CA LEU A 138 9.03 9.68 -9.15
C LEU A 138 9.46 8.83 -10.35
N GLY A 139 10.47 9.28 -11.10
CA GLY A 139 11.03 8.56 -12.24
C GLY A 139 11.61 7.21 -11.82
N TYR A 140 12.36 7.17 -10.71
CA TYR A 140 12.84 5.91 -10.14
C TYR A 140 11.69 4.96 -9.80
N VAL A 141 10.70 5.40 -9.00
CA VAL A 141 9.60 4.55 -8.55
C VAL A 141 8.73 4.08 -9.73
N GLN A 142 8.43 4.98 -10.67
CA GLN A 142 7.66 4.64 -11.86
C GLN A 142 8.36 3.64 -12.77
N THR A 143 9.70 3.70 -12.84
CA THR A 143 10.48 2.76 -13.66
C THR A 143 10.67 1.43 -12.94
N SER A 144 11.09 1.46 -11.68
CA SER A 144 11.39 0.25 -10.90
C SER A 144 10.14 -0.57 -10.55
N ARG A 145 8.96 0.07 -10.50
CA ARG A 145 7.67 -0.57 -10.20
C ARG A 145 6.70 -0.53 -11.37
N ALA A 146 7.16 -0.22 -12.58
CA ALA A 146 6.31 -0.04 -13.77
C ALA A 146 5.39 -1.24 -14.01
N GLU A 147 5.97 -2.44 -14.04
CA GLU A 147 5.24 -3.67 -14.31
C GLU A 147 4.25 -3.98 -13.19
N GLU A 148 4.71 -3.94 -11.94
CA GLU A 148 3.88 -4.19 -10.75
C GLU A 148 2.67 -3.24 -10.69
N TYR A 149 2.86 -1.96 -11.00
CA TYR A 149 1.78 -0.97 -10.98
C TYR A 149 0.81 -1.17 -12.13
N ARG A 150 1.30 -1.46 -13.33
CA ARG A 150 0.47 -1.76 -14.50
C ARG A 150 -0.38 -3.02 -14.28
N GLU A 151 0.20 -4.05 -13.68
CA GLU A 151 -0.53 -5.27 -13.32
C GLU A 151 -1.66 -4.97 -12.33
N ALA A 152 -1.37 -4.23 -11.25
CA ALA A 152 -2.38 -3.83 -10.27
C ALA A 152 -3.52 -3.00 -10.91
N GLU A 153 -3.16 -2.00 -11.71
CA GLU A 153 -4.13 -1.14 -12.40
C GLU A 153 -5.01 -1.94 -13.38
N SER A 154 -4.44 -2.90 -14.11
CA SER A 154 -5.18 -3.78 -15.03
C SER A 154 -6.18 -4.65 -14.28
N GLN A 155 -5.74 -5.31 -13.21
CA GLN A 155 -6.62 -6.14 -12.39
C GLN A 155 -7.76 -5.32 -11.79
N PHE A 156 -7.45 -4.15 -11.22
CA PHE A 156 -8.46 -3.28 -10.63
C PHE A 156 -9.48 -2.81 -11.67
N ALA A 157 -9.04 -2.46 -12.88
CA ALA A 157 -9.95 -2.05 -13.96
C ALA A 157 -10.95 -3.17 -14.33
N GLU A 158 -10.54 -4.42 -14.23
CA GLU A 158 -11.39 -5.60 -14.47
C GLU A 158 -12.28 -5.95 -13.25
N GLY A 159 -12.07 -5.29 -12.11
CA GLY A 159 -12.75 -5.60 -10.85
C GLY A 159 -12.14 -6.79 -10.11
N MET A 160 -10.88 -7.13 -10.42
CA MET A 160 -10.11 -8.22 -9.84
C MET A 160 -8.98 -7.69 -8.96
N VAL A 161 -8.48 -8.51 -8.05
CA VAL A 161 -7.31 -8.19 -7.22
C VAL A 161 -6.54 -9.46 -6.92
N SER A 162 -5.21 -9.40 -6.96
CA SER A 162 -4.33 -10.48 -6.48
C SER A 162 -3.82 -10.25 -5.06
N LYS A 163 -3.35 -11.32 -4.40
CA LYS A 163 -2.76 -11.22 -3.05
C LYS A 163 -1.60 -10.22 -3.01
N ARG A 164 -0.80 -10.18 -4.08
CA ARG A 164 0.33 -9.25 -4.27
C ARG A 164 -0.11 -7.78 -4.29
N HIS A 165 -1.28 -7.48 -4.87
CA HIS A 165 -1.78 -6.11 -5.03
C HIS A 165 -2.82 -5.70 -4.00
N PHE A 166 -3.17 -6.61 -3.08
CA PHE A 166 -4.24 -6.43 -2.10
C PHE A 166 -4.14 -5.13 -1.27
N SER A 167 -2.92 -4.76 -0.85
CA SER A 167 -2.70 -3.54 -0.07
C SER A 167 -2.88 -2.24 -0.88
N LYS A 168 -2.67 -2.29 -2.21
CA LYS A 168 -2.83 -1.14 -3.12
C LYS A 168 -4.29 -0.81 -3.42
N LEU A 169 -5.22 -1.68 -3.01
CA LEU A 169 -6.64 -1.49 -3.21
C LEU A 169 -7.22 -0.41 -2.26
N PHE A 170 -6.56 -0.14 -1.14
CA PHE A 170 -7.08 0.68 -0.06
C PHE A 170 -6.24 1.94 0.14
N ALA A 171 -6.82 3.11 -0.09
CA ALA A 171 -6.20 4.40 0.20
C ALA A 171 -6.93 5.15 1.32
N PRO A 172 -6.22 5.97 2.10
CA PRO A 172 -6.83 6.94 3.01
C PRO A 172 -7.84 7.82 2.29
N ASN A 173 -8.95 8.12 2.98
CA ASN A 173 -10.14 8.79 2.49
C ASN A 173 -11.01 8.03 1.48
N ASP A 174 -10.62 6.82 1.06
CA ASP A 174 -11.53 5.98 0.28
C ASP A 174 -12.72 5.54 1.13
N VAL A 175 -13.89 5.50 0.49
CA VAL A 175 -15.08 4.91 1.07
C VAL A 175 -15.07 3.41 0.79
N VAL A 176 -15.12 2.59 1.84
CA VAL A 176 -15.27 1.15 1.76
C VAL A 176 -16.66 0.72 2.19
N VAL A 177 -17.16 -0.37 1.63
CA VAL A 177 -18.48 -0.91 1.92
C VAL A 177 -18.38 -2.32 2.48
N ARG A 178 -19.23 -2.60 3.46
CA ARG A 178 -19.44 -3.93 4.05
C ARG A 178 -20.92 -4.24 4.07
N SER A 179 -21.28 -5.47 3.73
CA SER A 179 -22.64 -5.98 3.95
C SER A 179 -22.82 -6.37 5.42
N THR A 180 -23.85 -5.83 6.06
CA THR A 180 -24.26 -6.21 7.43
C THR A 180 -25.71 -6.71 7.41
N PRO A 181 -26.19 -7.37 8.49
CA PRO A 181 -27.60 -7.79 8.57
C PRO A 181 -28.61 -6.64 8.45
N GLU A 182 -28.21 -5.43 8.83
CA GLU A 182 -29.03 -4.20 8.74
C GLU A 182 -28.97 -3.54 7.35
N GLY A 183 -28.20 -4.13 6.43
CA GLY A 183 -27.94 -3.63 5.10
C GLY A 183 -26.49 -3.20 4.89
N PRO A 184 -26.14 -2.68 3.72
CA PRO A 184 -24.78 -2.23 3.45
C PRO A 184 -24.42 -1.05 4.34
N MET A 185 -23.18 -0.98 4.82
CA MET A 185 -22.63 0.14 5.56
C MET A 185 -21.37 0.67 4.89
N GLY A 186 -21.23 2.00 4.85
CA GLY A 186 -20.07 2.69 4.32
C GLY A 186 -19.17 3.20 5.44
N TYR A 187 -17.87 3.07 5.27
CA TYR A 187 -16.84 3.58 6.18
C TYR A 187 -15.77 4.31 5.39
N VAL A 188 -15.07 5.25 6.01
CA VAL A 188 -13.97 6.00 5.40
C VAL A 188 -12.65 5.52 5.98
N ILE A 189 -11.70 5.17 5.12
CA ILE A 189 -10.36 4.72 5.55
C ILE A 189 -9.58 5.91 6.12
N SER A 190 -8.93 5.71 7.27
CA SER A 190 -8.17 6.76 7.97
C SER A 190 -6.67 6.71 7.66
N GLU A 191 -6.16 5.54 7.31
CA GLU A 191 -4.73 5.25 7.18
C GLU A 191 -4.48 4.12 6.18
N PHE A 192 -3.24 3.99 5.72
CA PHE A 192 -2.87 2.87 4.85
C PHE A 192 -2.95 1.52 5.58
N PRO A 193 -3.26 0.43 4.86
CA PRO A 193 -3.28 -0.89 5.43
C PRO A 193 -1.92 -1.31 5.97
N GLN A 194 -1.92 -1.83 7.20
CA GLN A 194 -0.85 -2.64 7.75
C GLN A 194 -0.95 -4.03 7.13
N ILE A 195 0.13 -4.45 6.47
CA ILE A 195 0.19 -5.72 5.74
C ILE A 195 0.62 -6.82 6.71
N HIS A 196 -0.20 -7.85 6.85
CA HIS A 196 0.14 -9.13 7.44
C HIS A 196 -0.02 -10.22 6.37
N ASP A 197 0.59 -11.38 6.57
CA ASP A 197 0.68 -12.45 5.56
C ASP A 197 -0.64 -12.71 4.80
N VAL A 198 -1.72 -13.00 5.51
CA VAL A 198 -3.03 -13.34 4.92
C VAL A 198 -4.11 -12.28 5.17
N ALA A 199 -3.74 -11.12 5.70
CA ALA A 199 -4.72 -10.10 6.08
C ALA A 199 -4.13 -8.71 6.08
N ILE A 200 -4.98 -7.73 5.82
CA ILE A 200 -4.65 -6.32 5.99
C ILE A 200 -5.48 -5.72 7.12
N ARG A 201 -4.87 -4.80 7.87
CA ARG A 201 -5.51 -4.11 8.99
C ARG A 201 -5.42 -2.61 8.81
N PHE A 202 -6.53 -1.92 9.06
CA PHE A 202 -6.57 -0.46 9.02
C PHE A 202 -7.74 0.07 9.84
N ASN A 203 -7.61 1.30 10.29
CA ASN A 203 -8.70 2.02 10.94
C ASN A 203 -9.58 2.74 9.93
N CYS A 204 -10.87 2.55 10.04
CA CYS A 204 -11.88 3.35 9.37
C CYS A 204 -12.67 4.20 10.35
N TRP A 205 -13.45 5.13 9.85
CA TRP A 205 -14.46 5.82 10.64
C TRP A 205 -15.80 5.91 9.91
N SER A 206 -16.88 6.04 10.68
CA SER A 206 -18.22 6.29 10.17
C SER A 206 -18.91 7.38 11.00
N TRP A 207 -19.92 8.03 10.42
CA TRP A 207 -20.82 8.89 11.17
C TRP A 207 -21.89 8.05 11.86
N GLU A 208 -22.10 8.28 13.15
CA GLU A 208 -23.21 7.73 13.90
C GLU A 208 -24.05 8.85 14.52
N PHE A 209 -25.30 8.52 14.86
CA PHE A 209 -26.25 9.43 15.47
C PHE A 209 -27.04 8.72 16.58
N ASN A 210 -26.86 9.19 17.82
CA ASN A 210 -27.62 8.75 18.99
C ASN A 210 -28.30 9.94 19.70
N GLY A 211 -28.73 10.95 18.91
CA GLY A 211 -29.14 12.27 19.38
C GLY A 211 -28.07 13.34 19.19
N LYS A 212 -26.80 12.95 18.99
CA LYS A 212 -25.71 13.81 18.52
C LYS A 212 -24.93 13.10 17.41
N PHE A 213 -24.44 13.87 16.45
CA PHE A 213 -23.52 13.35 15.44
C PHE A 213 -22.12 13.20 16.02
N TYR A 214 -21.53 12.02 15.87
CA TYR A 214 -20.13 11.79 16.21
C TYR A 214 -19.46 10.86 15.20
N LYS A 215 -18.15 11.00 15.09
CA LYS A 215 -17.33 10.05 14.35
C LYS A 215 -17.02 8.86 15.24
N LYS A 216 -17.32 7.66 14.77
CA LYS A 216 -16.91 6.42 15.42
C LYS A 216 -15.73 5.82 14.68
N SER A 217 -14.66 5.51 15.41
CA SER A 217 -13.55 4.73 14.88
C SER A 217 -13.92 3.25 14.84
N ASN A 218 -13.58 2.58 13.75
CA ASN A 218 -13.89 1.18 13.48
C ASN A 218 -12.62 0.51 12.90
N PRO A 219 -11.85 -0.24 13.72
CA PRO A 219 -10.74 -1.04 13.21
C PRO A 219 -11.29 -2.20 12.37
N PHE A 220 -10.72 -2.42 11.19
CA PHE A 220 -11.06 -3.55 10.34
C PHE A 220 -9.85 -4.45 10.07
N THR A 221 -10.11 -5.75 9.97
CA THR A 221 -9.20 -6.75 9.43
C THR A 221 -9.88 -7.37 8.22
N VAL A 222 -9.27 -7.24 7.04
CA VAL A 222 -9.76 -7.88 5.82
C VAL A 222 -8.85 -9.07 5.53
N HIS A 223 -9.42 -10.27 5.62
CA HIS A 223 -8.70 -11.50 5.33
C HIS A 223 -8.75 -11.81 3.84
N TRP A 224 -7.65 -12.32 3.31
CA TRP A 224 -7.67 -12.99 2.02
C TRP A 224 -8.56 -14.25 2.14
N PRO A 225 -9.51 -14.49 1.22
CA PRO A 225 -10.36 -15.68 1.27
C PRO A 225 -9.50 -16.96 1.23
N SER A 226 -9.69 -17.83 2.23
CA SER A 226 -8.80 -18.95 2.56
C SER A 226 -8.97 -20.19 1.67
N ASP A 227 -9.76 -20.11 0.60
CA ASP A 227 -9.98 -21.19 -0.37
C ASP A 227 -8.73 -21.47 -1.24
N GLY A 228 -7.72 -20.59 -1.19
CA GLY A 228 -6.30 -20.94 -1.34
C GLY A 228 -5.82 -21.42 -2.71
N SER A 229 -6.71 -21.64 -3.69
CA SER A 229 -6.31 -22.06 -5.03
C SER A 229 -6.13 -20.90 -6.01
N GLU A 230 -6.75 -19.75 -5.76
CA GLU A 230 -6.72 -18.61 -6.67
C GLU A 230 -5.91 -17.44 -6.10
N ASP A 231 -4.82 -17.10 -6.79
CA ASP A 231 -3.99 -15.93 -6.49
C ASP A 231 -4.70 -14.61 -6.78
N THR A 232 -5.82 -14.66 -7.53
CA THR A 232 -6.59 -13.50 -7.99
C THR A 232 -8.08 -13.75 -7.80
N ILE A 233 -8.80 -12.80 -7.21
CA ILE A 233 -10.22 -12.88 -6.88
C ILE A 233 -10.97 -11.62 -7.34
N THR A 234 -12.29 -11.67 -7.38
CA THR A 234 -13.12 -10.47 -7.58
C THR A 234 -13.06 -9.54 -6.38
N ILE A 235 -12.90 -8.23 -6.58
CA ILE A 235 -12.86 -7.24 -5.48
C ILE A 235 -14.15 -7.27 -4.65
N ALA A 236 -15.31 -7.46 -5.29
CA ALA A 236 -16.60 -7.46 -4.61
C ALA A 236 -16.86 -8.67 -3.71
N SER A 237 -16.06 -9.75 -3.82
CA SER A 237 -16.18 -10.91 -2.92
C SER A 237 -15.46 -10.72 -1.58
N LEU A 238 -14.65 -9.66 -1.45
CA LEU A 238 -14.03 -9.29 -0.18
C LEU A 238 -15.09 -8.89 0.85
N SER A 239 -14.83 -9.20 2.12
CA SER A 239 -15.72 -8.82 3.23
C SER A 239 -15.85 -7.29 3.42
N LEU A 240 -14.88 -6.55 2.89
CA LEU A 240 -14.82 -5.10 2.87
C LEU A 240 -14.03 -4.65 1.62
N TYR A 241 -14.62 -3.81 0.77
CA TYR A 241 -13.97 -3.36 -0.46
C TYR A 241 -14.29 -1.89 -0.79
N PRO A 242 -13.48 -1.20 -1.62
CA PRO A 242 -13.74 0.19 -1.98
C PRO A 242 -15.02 0.34 -2.79
N LEU A 243 -15.88 1.27 -2.38
CA LEU A 243 -17.22 1.50 -2.94
C LEU A 243 -17.21 1.82 -4.44
N HIS A 244 -16.11 2.32 -4.99
CA HIS A 244 -16.02 2.63 -6.41
C HIS A 244 -15.96 1.38 -7.30
N PHE A 245 -15.73 0.19 -6.74
CA PHE A 245 -15.82 -1.09 -7.45
C PHE A 245 -17.20 -1.75 -7.36
N ASP A 246 -18.15 -1.12 -6.65
CA ASP A 246 -19.53 -1.57 -6.63
C ASP A 246 -20.17 -1.47 -8.03
N LYS A 247 -20.83 -2.55 -8.46
CA LYS A 247 -21.61 -2.62 -9.70
C LYS A 247 -23.12 -2.77 -9.44
N GLU A 248 -23.56 -2.84 -8.18
CA GLU A 248 -24.94 -3.11 -7.78
C GLU A 248 -25.75 -1.84 -7.45
N GLY A 249 -25.16 -0.65 -7.62
CA GLY A 249 -25.82 0.61 -7.29
C GLY A 249 -25.86 0.91 -5.78
N LEU A 250 -25.08 0.19 -4.97
CA LEU A 250 -24.84 0.48 -3.56
C LEU A 250 -24.38 1.93 -3.37
N LYS A 251 -23.58 2.48 -4.28
CA LYS A 251 -23.12 3.88 -4.20
C LYS A 251 -24.27 4.88 -4.13
N ALA A 252 -25.28 4.75 -5.01
CA ALA A 252 -26.43 5.64 -5.01
C ALA A 252 -27.25 5.48 -3.72
N ARG A 253 -27.52 4.22 -3.33
CA ARG A 253 -28.27 3.91 -2.11
C ARG A 253 -27.60 4.46 -0.83
N LEU A 254 -26.28 4.31 -0.71
CA LEU A 254 -25.52 4.84 0.43
C LEU A 254 -25.50 6.37 0.43
N HIS A 255 -25.39 6.99 -0.74
CA HIS A 255 -25.42 8.44 -0.86
C HIS A 255 -26.77 9.03 -0.42
N ASP A 256 -27.89 8.48 -0.91
CA ASP A 256 -29.24 8.94 -0.56
C ASP A 256 -29.52 8.78 0.93
N ARG A 257 -29.15 7.62 1.50
CA ARG A 257 -29.27 7.39 2.95
C ARG A 257 -28.38 8.35 3.75
N GLY A 258 -27.18 8.64 3.25
CA GLY A 258 -26.27 9.62 3.84
C GLY A 258 -26.84 11.04 3.83
N GLN A 259 -27.51 11.46 2.76
CA GLN A 259 -28.19 12.75 2.69
C GLN A 259 -29.33 12.86 3.70
N GLN A 260 -30.13 11.81 3.85
CA GLN A 260 -31.20 11.74 4.86
C GLN A 260 -30.62 11.85 6.26
N LEU A 261 -29.61 11.04 6.58
CA LEU A 261 -28.91 11.08 7.86
C LEU A 261 -28.35 12.50 8.12
N TRP A 262 -27.68 13.09 7.14
CA TRP A 262 -27.11 14.44 7.27
C TRP A 262 -28.16 15.55 7.45
N ALA A 263 -29.37 15.37 6.92
CA ALA A 263 -30.49 16.29 7.14
C ALA A 263 -30.98 16.27 8.60
N CYS A 264 -30.88 15.13 9.29
CA CYS A 264 -31.24 14.99 10.70
C CYS A 264 -30.33 15.79 11.66
N ARG A 265 -29.18 16.30 11.19
CA ARG A 265 -28.24 17.10 12.02
C ARG A 265 -28.85 18.35 12.63
N LYS A 266 -29.94 18.88 12.06
CA LYS A 266 -30.67 20.05 12.55
C LYS A 266 -32.01 19.69 13.21
N GLN A 267 -32.14 18.47 13.77
CA GLN A 267 -33.37 17.98 14.41
C GLN A 267 -34.59 18.05 13.46
N ARG A 268 -34.41 17.54 12.24
CA ARG A 268 -35.53 17.39 11.30
C ARG A 268 -36.45 16.28 11.81
N LEU A 269 -37.76 16.56 11.91
CA LEU A 269 -38.76 15.53 12.18
C LEU A 269 -38.77 14.56 10.98
N VAL A 270 -38.49 13.29 11.24
CA VAL A 270 -38.60 12.23 10.25
C VAL A 270 -39.77 11.36 10.68
N GLU A 271 -40.78 11.27 9.83
CA GLU A 271 -41.87 10.32 10.00
C GLU A 271 -41.34 8.94 9.65
N CYS A 272 -41.12 8.11 10.67
CA CYS A 272 -40.82 6.70 10.46
C CYS A 272 -42.15 5.96 10.39
N ASP A 273 -42.53 5.53 9.19
CA ASP A 273 -43.51 4.48 9.02
C ASP A 273 -42.92 3.20 9.61
N SER A 274 -43.20 2.94 10.88
CA SER A 274 -42.88 1.65 11.48
C SER A 274 -43.66 0.58 10.69
N PRO A 275 -43.01 -0.45 10.12
CA PRO A 275 -43.75 -1.62 9.67
C PRO A 275 -44.34 -2.27 10.92
N THR A 276 -45.63 -2.03 11.12
CA THR A 276 -46.58 -2.69 12.01
C THR A 276 -46.11 -2.97 13.44
N LYS A 277 -46.56 -2.12 14.36
CA LYS A 277 -46.66 -2.42 15.80
C LYS A 277 -47.42 -3.74 16.03
N SER A 278 -46.81 -4.68 16.74
CA SER A 278 -47.50 -5.45 17.79
C SER A 278 -46.51 -6.27 18.63
N ALA A 279 -46.10 -5.72 19.77
CA ALA A 279 -45.90 -6.48 21.01
C ALA A 279 -45.66 -5.50 22.15
N GLU A 280 -46.74 -5.31 22.90
CA GLU A 280 -46.91 -4.74 24.24
C GLU A 280 -45.64 -4.50 25.08
N PHE A 281 -45.36 -3.23 25.38
CA PHE A 281 -44.65 -2.86 26.61
C PHE A 281 -45.66 -2.93 27.77
N ARG A 282 -45.59 -3.98 28.59
CA ARG A 282 -46.11 -3.94 29.96
C ARG A 282 -44.98 -3.53 30.89
N ALA A 283 -45.15 -2.38 31.53
CA ALA A 283 -44.33 -1.94 32.64
C ALA A 283 -44.66 -2.74 33.90
N VAL A 284 -43.62 -3.15 34.63
CA VAL A 284 -43.56 -3.18 36.10
C VAL A 284 -42.21 -2.60 36.49
#